data_AF-A0A843I8U6-F1
#
_entry.id   AF-A0A843I8U6-F1
#
_cell.length_a   1.000
_cell.length_b   1.000
_cell.length_c   1.000
_cell.angle_alpha   90.00
_cell.angle_beta   90.00
_cell.angle_gamma   90.00
#
_symmetry.space_group_name_H-M   'P 1'
#
loop_
_entity.id
_entity.type
_entity.pdbx_description
1 polymer ?
#
loop_
_entity_poly.entity_id
_entity_poly.type
_entity_poly.pdbx_seq_one_letter_code
_entity_poly.pdbx_strand_id
1 'polypeptide(L)'
;MTLVLLLCSLYTPIIGAQPSPGDNVEATLTCRFVSGAHLTVEAQMLVNSIDVFDTQYTRQTIEEIATSNQIVMGAIMLRLHDTVKAQIETAFTNAIIETINPIPTYEAPYFIDAFQVNLTEAFFKYNGSLNLTDFINGVLDMGATIAYSFDLSAAQGWNTSFIFALPSTMTLVYANTADTDPEANTVRWKITNLSGTDEGVDGLLSMQSTTPTTVPSESEDISQEYIFDTRSMTSTVFMDSLILRKVDIRQYNVLPSFVSGVGSIPADGLRLFIQNGLFTWADLFENTISPI
;
A
#
# COMPACT_ATOMS: atom_id res chain seq x y z
N MET A 1 -25.04 -42.35 -66.75
CA MET A 1 -24.37 -42.40 -65.43
C MET A 1 -23.61 -41.08 -65.32
N THR A 2 -24.23 -40.09 -64.71
CA THR A 2 -23.82 -38.68 -64.81
C THR A 2 -23.20 -38.25 -63.48
N LEU A 3 -21.93 -37.88 -63.53
CA LEU A 3 -21.13 -37.42 -62.39
C LEU A 3 -21.44 -35.94 -62.13
N VAL A 4 -21.97 -35.60 -60.96
CA VAL A 4 -22.14 -34.21 -60.51
C VAL A 4 -21.00 -33.90 -59.53
N LEU A 5 -20.07 -33.04 -59.94
CA LEU A 5 -19.05 -32.46 -59.07
C LEU A 5 -19.65 -31.25 -58.34
N LEU A 6 -19.79 -31.37 -57.02
CA LEU A 6 -20.15 -30.27 -56.14
C LEU A 6 -18.86 -29.56 -55.69
N LEU A 7 -18.61 -28.35 -56.18
CA LEU A 7 -17.57 -27.47 -55.64
C LEU A 7 -18.10 -26.83 -54.35
N CYS A 8 -17.63 -27.30 -53.19
CA CYS A 8 -17.75 -26.56 -51.94
C CYS A 8 -16.62 -25.52 -51.88
N SER A 9 -16.95 -24.26 -52.12
CA SER A 9 -16.07 -23.13 -51.83
C SER A 9 -15.90 -22.99 -50.32
N LEU A 10 -14.69 -23.25 -49.83
CA LEU A 10 -14.29 -22.98 -48.45
C LEU A 10 -14.25 -21.46 -48.23
N TYR A 11 -15.24 -20.94 -47.50
CA TYR A 11 -15.18 -19.62 -46.89
C TYR A 11 -14.20 -19.70 -45.72
N THR A 12 -12.97 -19.26 -45.92
CA THR A 12 -12.09 -18.90 -44.80
C THR A 12 -12.44 -17.47 -44.39
N PRO A 13 -12.98 -17.21 -43.18
CA PRO A 13 -13.09 -15.84 -42.72
C PRO A 13 -11.68 -15.26 -42.64
N ILE A 14 -11.48 -14.12 -43.31
CA ILE A 14 -10.33 -13.27 -43.09
C ILE A 14 -10.45 -12.80 -41.64
N ILE A 15 -9.73 -13.44 -40.73
CA ILE A 15 -9.48 -12.89 -39.41
C ILE A 15 -8.58 -11.69 -39.67
N GLY A 16 -9.18 -10.50 -39.68
CA GLY A 16 -8.42 -9.26 -39.63
C GLY A 16 -7.50 -9.35 -38.42
N ALA A 17 -6.20 -9.14 -38.62
CA ALA A 17 -5.28 -8.96 -37.51
C ALA A 17 -5.87 -7.90 -36.59
N GLN A 18 -6.08 -8.24 -35.32
CA GLN A 18 -6.43 -7.22 -34.32
C GLN A 18 -5.40 -6.10 -34.43
N PRO A 19 -5.83 -4.82 -34.39
CA PRO A 19 -4.87 -3.73 -34.37
C PRO A 19 -3.92 -4.00 -33.20
N SER A 20 -2.62 -4.02 -33.52
CA SER A 20 -1.60 -4.01 -32.47
C SER A 20 -1.93 -2.85 -31.54
N PRO A 21 -1.89 -3.04 -30.21
CA PRO A 21 -1.93 -1.90 -29.31
C PRO A 21 -0.88 -0.90 -29.76
N GLY A 22 -1.31 0.37 -29.91
CA GLY A 22 -0.44 1.46 -30.38
C GLY A 22 0.75 1.70 -29.46
N ASP A 23 0.51 1.47 -28.16
CA ASP A 23 1.51 1.58 -27.10
C ASP A 23 2.13 0.22 -26.78
N ASN A 24 3.42 0.25 -26.46
CA ASN A 24 4.18 -0.84 -25.90
C ASN A 24 5.18 -0.24 -24.90
N VAL A 25 4.80 -0.24 -23.62
CA VAL A 25 5.57 0.38 -22.54
C VAL A 25 5.83 -0.66 -21.45
N GLU A 26 7.10 -0.82 -21.07
CA GLU A 26 7.49 -1.58 -19.88
C GLU A 26 7.69 -0.59 -18.74
N ALA A 27 6.85 -0.65 -17.71
CA ALA A 27 6.89 0.23 -16.56
C ALA A 27 7.25 -0.54 -15.29
N THR A 28 8.08 0.06 -14.45
CA THR A 28 8.37 -0.40 -13.09
C THR A 28 7.99 0.70 -12.12
N LEU A 29 7.04 0.43 -11.24
CA LEU A 29 6.59 1.33 -10.18
C LEU A 29 7.13 0.82 -8.84
N THR A 30 8.18 1.47 -8.34
CA THR A 30 8.80 1.12 -7.06
C THR A 30 8.16 1.92 -5.94
N CYS A 31 7.32 1.26 -5.15
CA CYS A 31 6.62 1.80 -4.00
C CYS A 31 7.45 1.56 -2.73
N ARG A 32 8.03 2.61 -2.16
CA ARG A 32 8.86 2.53 -0.95
C ARG A 32 8.10 3.07 0.24
N PHE A 33 7.94 2.25 1.27
CA PHE A 33 7.35 2.68 2.54
C PHE A 33 8.34 3.59 3.29
N VAL A 34 7.91 4.82 3.58
CA VAL A 34 8.62 5.77 4.46
C VAL A 34 8.15 5.59 5.91
N SER A 35 6.85 5.38 6.09
CA SER A 35 6.22 4.95 7.34
C SER A 35 5.08 3.98 7.01
N GLY A 36 4.36 3.50 8.03
CA GLY A 36 3.17 2.66 7.80
C GLY A 36 2.01 3.34 7.04
N ALA A 37 2.02 4.67 6.88
CA ALA A 37 0.97 5.41 6.18
C ALA A 37 1.48 6.27 5.00
N HIS A 38 2.80 6.34 4.80
CA HIS A 38 3.42 7.20 3.78
C HIS A 38 4.33 6.39 2.88
N LEU A 39 4.16 6.55 1.57
CA LEU A 39 4.98 5.91 0.56
C LEU A 39 5.49 6.94 -0.46
N THR A 40 6.64 6.63 -1.04
CA THR A 40 7.07 7.25 -2.30
C THR A 40 6.95 6.23 -3.41
N VAL A 41 6.52 6.67 -4.60
CA VAL A 41 6.46 5.84 -5.80
C VAL A 41 7.38 6.44 -6.83
N GLU A 42 8.40 5.69 -7.23
CA GLU A 42 9.27 6.03 -8.36
C GLU A 42 8.86 5.17 -9.55
N ALA A 43 8.50 5.84 -10.65
CA ALA A 43 8.13 5.20 -11.89
C ALA A 43 9.29 5.27 -12.88
N GLN A 44 9.72 4.13 -13.36
CA GLN A 44 10.67 4.03 -14.47
C GLN A 44 9.96 3.37 -15.66
N MET A 45 9.94 4.06 -16.79
CA MET A 45 9.24 3.62 -18.00
C MET A 45 10.21 3.48 -19.15
N LEU A 46 10.18 2.32 -19.79
CA LEU A 46 10.88 2.03 -21.03
C LEU A 46 9.86 1.96 -22.16
N VAL A 47 9.86 2.97 -23.01
CA VAL A 47 8.93 3.08 -24.14
C VAL A 47 9.51 2.34 -25.34
N ASN A 48 8.86 1.26 -25.78
CA ASN A 48 9.18 0.59 -27.04
C ASN A 48 8.50 1.28 -28.21
N SER A 49 7.21 1.56 -28.05
CA SER A 49 6.41 2.39 -28.94
C SER A 49 5.32 3.12 -28.17
N ILE A 50 4.95 4.31 -28.63
CA ILE A 50 3.83 5.08 -28.08
C ILE A 50 3.19 5.93 -29.17
N ASP A 51 1.86 6.01 -29.16
CA ASP A 51 1.15 6.89 -30.10
C ASP A 51 1.05 8.31 -29.53
N VAL A 52 1.41 9.33 -30.30
CA VAL A 52 1.20 10.74 -29.94
C VAL A 52 0.87 11.51 -31.21
N PHE A 53 -0.16 12.37 -31.18
CA PHE A 53 -0.63 13.13 -32.35
C PHE A 53 -0.85 12.25 -33.61
N ASP A 54 -1.54 11.12 -33.45
CA ASP A 54 -1.81 10.13 -34.53
C ASP A 54 -0.55 9.53 -35.18
N THR A 55 0.62 9.69 -34.54
CA THR A 55 1.90 9.16 -35.00
C THR A 55 2.47 8.21 -33.96
N GLN A 56 2.89 7.02 -34.39
CA GLN A 56 3.59 6.09 -33.53
C GLN A 56 5.07 6.46 -33.45
N TYR A 57 5.57 6.69 -32.24
CA TYR A 57 6.98 6.95 -31.98
C TYR A 57 7.62 5.69 -31.40
N THR A 58 8.63 5.17 -32.10
CA THR A 58 9.45 4.05 -31.61
C THR A 58 10.54 4.57 -30.66
N ARG A 59 11.11 3.70 -29.83
CA ARG A 59 12.24 4.05 -28.96
C ARG A 59 13.36 4.80 -29.68
N GLN A 60 13.79 4.29 -30.84
CA GLN A 60 14.86 4.92 -31.62
C GLN A 60 14.47 6.35 -32.03
N THR A 61 13.23 6.53 -32.49
CA THR A 61 12.73 7.85 -32.87
C THR A 61 12.69 8.79 -31.68
N ILE A 62 12.28 8.31 -30.49
CA ILE A 62 12.26 9.09 -29.24
C ILE A 62 13.66 9.56 -28.89
N GLU A 63 14.67 8.69 -28.97
CA GLU A 63 16.07 9.03 -28.72
C GLU A 63 16.60 10.10 -29.69
N GLU A 64 16.26 10.00 -30.97
CA GLU A 64 16.67 10.95 -32.01
C GLU A 64 16.02 12.33 -31.83
N ILE A 65 14.77 12.38 -31.38
CA ILE A 65 14.02 13.63 -31.21
C ILE A 65 14.15 14.26 -29.82
N ALA A 66 14.73 13.54 -28.85
CA ALA A 66 14.80 13.93 -27.44
C ALA A 66 15.29 15.36 -27.21
N THR A 67 16.26 15.81 -28.00
CA THR A 67 16.86 17.16 -27.91
C THR A 67 16.42 18.11 -29.02
N SER A 68 15.81 17.60 -30.09
CA SER A 68 15.52 18.36 -31.31
C SER A 68 14.04 18.69 -31.49
N ASN A 69 13.13 17.98 -30.82
CA ASN A 69 11.69 18.22 -30.89
C ASN A 69 11.04 18.21 -29.50
N GLN A 70 11.16 19.33 -28.80
CA GLN A 70 10.63 19.50 -27.44
C GLN A 70 9.09 19.39 -27.38
N ILE A 71 8.37 19.72 -28.46
CA ILE A 71 6.90 19.64 -28.50
C ILE A 71 6.46 18.18 -28.42
N VAL A 72 7.03 17.31 -29.25
CA VAL A 72 6.70 15.88 -29.24
C VAL A 72 7.17 15.24 -27.93
N MET A 73 8.37 15.57 -27.45
CA MET A 73 8.86 15.06 -26.17
C MET A 73 7.97 15.45 -24.99
N GLY A 74 7.54 16.70 -24.92
CA GLY A 74 6.62 17.16 -23.88
C GLY A 74 5.27 16.44 -23.94
N ALA A 75 4.76 16.16 -25.14
CA ALA A 75 3.51 15.41 -25.31
C ALA A 75 3.63 13.93 -24.90
N ILE A 76 4.75 13.27 -25.23
CA ILE A 76 5.06 11.92 -24.75
C ILE A 76 5.14 11.91 -23.22
N MET A 77 5.93 12.82 -22.64
CA MET A 77 6.11 12.97 -21.20
C MET A 77 4.78 13.16 -20.46
N LEU A 78 3.90 14.03 -20.97
CA LEU A 78 2.59 14.27 -20.36
C LEU A 78 1.69 13.03 -20.43
N ARG A 79 1.63 12.35 -21.58
CA ARG A 79 0.86 11.11 -21.73
C ARG A 79 1.34 10.02 -20.77
N LEU A 80 2.65 9.87 -20.63
CA LEU A 80 3.26 8.92 -19.70
C LEU A 80 2.92 9.27 -18.24
N HIS A 81 3.04 10.54 -17.86
CA HIS A 81 2.67 11.04 -16.53
C HIS A 81 1.23 10.70 -16.17
N ASP A 82 0.29 11.09 -17.03
CA ASP A 82 -1.14 10.88 -16.79
C ASP A 82 -1.47 9.39 -16.67
N THR A 83 -0.83 8.55 -17.50
CA THR A 83 -1.05 7.09 -17.50
C THR A 83 -0.48 6.42 -16.25
N VAL A 84 0.70 6.83 -15.78
CA VAL A 84 1.28 6.33 -14.52
C VAL A 84 0.46 6.82 -13.33
N LYS A 85 0.11 8.10 -13.31
CA LYS A 85 -0.68 8.70 -12.23
C LYS A 85 -2.02 7.98 -12.08
N ALA A 86 -2.73 7.69 -13.17
CA ALA A 86 -3.97 6.93 -13.14
C ALA A 86 -3.80 5.51 -12.56
N GLN A 87 -2.70 4.83 -12.90
CA GLN A 87 -2.39 3.50 -12.33
C GLN A 87 -2.11 3.60 -10.82
N ILE A 88 -1.41 4.64 -10.35
CA ILE A 88 -1.16 4.88 -8.92
C ILE A 88 -2.47 5.24 -8.20
N GLU A 89 -3.32 6.10 -8.80
CA GLU A 89 -4.64 6.45 -8.25
C GLU A 89 -5.55 5.24 -8.10
N THR A 90 -5.46 4.28 -9.03
CA THR A 90 -6.17 3.01 -8.93
C THR A 90 -5.59 2.12 -7.83
N ALA A 91 -4.26 1.91 -7.84
CA ALA A 91 -3.56 1.07 -6.86
C ALA A 91 -3.76 1.53 -5.41
N PHE A 92 -3.80 2.85 -5.20
CA PHE A 92 -3.97 3.48 -3.90
C PHE A 92 -5.31 4.21 -3.83
N THR A 93 -6.39 3.54 -4.21
CA THR A 93 -7.75 4.09 -4.15
C THR A 93 -8.04 4.68 -2.76
N ASN A 94 -8.58 5.90 -2.75
CA ASN A 94 -8.82 6.72 -1.56
C ASN A 94 -7.57 7.25 -0.82
N ALA A 95 -6.36 7.07 -1.33
CA ALA A 95 -5.17 7.76 -0.83
C ALA A 95 -5.08 9.20 -1.39
N ILE A 96 -4.26 10.04 -0.74
CA ILE A 96 -3.87 11.34 -1.29
C ILE A 96 -2.58 11.12 -2.10
N ILE A 97 -2.61 11.48 -3.37
CA ILE A 97 -1.48 11.32 -4.30
C ILE A 97 -1.00 12.68 -4.73
N GLU A 98 0.26 12.96 -4.45
CA GLU A 98 0.93 14.21 -4.79
C GLU A 98 2.02 13.95 -5.82
N THR A 99 1.97 14.69 -6.92
CA THR A 99 2.98 14.67 -7.96
C THR A 99 4.22 15.42 -7.47
N ILE A 100 5.40 14.79 -7.51
CA ILE A 100 6.67 15.45 -7.12
C ILE A 100 7.20 16.32 -8.27
N ASN A 101 7.11 15.82 -9.51
CA ASN A 101 7.54 16.53 -10.71
C ASN A 101 6.37 16.72 -11.67
N PRO A 102 6.14 17.92 -12.23
CA PRO A 102 4.97 18.18 -13.08
C PRO A 102 4.93 17.33 -14.36
N ILE A 103 6.10 16.83 -14.80
CA ILE A 103 6.26 15.89 -15.91
C ILE A 103 7.47 14.97 -15.63
N PRO A 104 7.57 13.79 -16.28
CA PRO A 104 8.69 12.88 -16.13
C PRO A 104 9.97 13.47 -16.72
N THR A 105 11.11 13.09 -16.17
CA THR A 105 12.42 13.38 -16.75
C THR A 105 12.80 12.28 -17.74
N TYR A 106 13.48 12.63 -18.83
CA TYR A 106 13.99 11.65 -19.78
C TYR A 106 15.51 11.46 -19.61
N GLU A 107 15.89 10.25 -19.22
CA GLU A 107 17.27 9.77 -19.08
C GLU A 107 17.42 8.53 -19.96
N ALA A 108 17.84 8.73 -21.22
CA ALA A 108 17.81 7.70 -22.24
C ALA A 108 18.36 6.34 -21.75
N PRO A 109 17.60 5.23 -21.91
CA PRO A 109 16.34 5.10 -22.65
C PRO A 109 15.05 5.26 -21.80
N TYR A 110 15.16 5.74 -20.56
CA TYR A 110 14.07 5.72 -19.59
C TYR A 110 13.39 7.09 -19.40
N PHE A 111 12.10 7.04 -19.14
CA PHE A 111 11.37 8.15 -18.51
C PHE A 111 11.22 7.85 -17.03
N ILE A 112 11.48 8.84 -16.19
CA ILE A 112 11.49 8.73 -14.72
C ILE A 112 10.50 9.72 -14.15
N ASP A 113 9.59 9.26 -13.30
CA ASP A 113 8.61 10.08 -12.61
C ASP A 113 8.52 9.69 -11.12
N ALA A 114 7.98 10.59 -10.30
CA ALA A 114 7.92 10.38 -8.86
C ALA A 114 6.66 10.97 -8.22
N PHE A 115 6.11 10.23 -7.27
CA PHE A 115 4.88 10.56 -6.57
C PHE A 115 5.05 10.30 -5.07
N GLN A 116 4.33 11.08 -4.26
CA GLN A 116 4.12 10.82 -2.85
C GLN A 116 2.70 10.31 -2.64
N VAL A 117 2.57 9.24 -1.86
CA VAL A 117 1.28 8.62 -1.53
C VAL A 117 1.10 8.68 -0.02
N ASN A 118 0.03 9.34 0.42
CA ASN A 118 -0.38 9.39 1.82
C ASN A 118 -1.67 8.57 1.97
N LEU A 119 -1.58 7.43 2.66
CA LEU A 119 -2.73 6.57 2.91
C LEU A 119 -3.70 7.26 3.88
N THR A 120 -5.00 7.11 3.61
CA THR A 120 -6.07 7.68 4.43
C THR A 120 -6.85 6.56 5.13
N GLU A 121 -7.72 6.91 6.08
CA GLU A 121 -8.58 5.93 6.75
C GLU A 121 -9.50 5.22 5.74
N ALA A 122 -9.91 5.92 4.68
CA ALA A 122 -10.74 5.38 3.62
C ALA A 122 -10.00 4.35 2.75
N PHE A 123 -8.67 4.47 2.58
CA PHE A 123 -7.85 3.42 1.95
C PHE A 123 -7.96 2.11 2.75
N PHE A 124 -7.92 2.20 4.08
CA PHE A 124 -8.08 1.05 4.97
C PHE A 124 -9.54 0.61 5.20
N LYS A 125 -10.50 1.22 4.51
CA LYS A 125 -11.94 0.99 4.69
C LYS A 125 -12.38 1.20 6.16
N TYR A 126 -11.72 2.11 6.86
CA TYR A 126 -12.00 2.44 8.25
C TYR A 126 -12.92 3.66 8.35
N ASN A 127 -14.04 3.51 9.04
CA ASN A 127 -15.10 4.53 9.12
C ASN A 127 -14.95 5.51 10.31
N GLY A 128 -13.86 5.41 11.07
CA GLY A 128 -13.53 6.36 12.14
C GLY A 128 -12.43 7.33 11.73
N SER A 129 -11.94 8.10 12.70
CA SER A 129 -10.76 8.95 12.53
C SER A 129 -9.59 8.35 13.27
N LEU A 130 -8.45 8.22 12.59
CA LEU A 130 -7.19 7.77 13.19
C LEU A 130 -6.10 8.74 12.79
N ASN A 131 -5.22 9.08 13.73
CA ASN A 131 -3.89 9.52 13.33
C ASN A 131 -3.12 8.30 12.83
N LEU A 132 -3.27 7.97 11.53
CA LEU A 132 -2.77 6.74 10.94
C LEU A 132 -1.27 6.56 11.14
N THR A 133 -0.48 7.62 11.03
CA THR A 133 0.97 7.53 11.19
C THR A 133 1.35 7.12 12.60
N ASP A 134 0.81 7.80 13.62
CA ASP A 134 1.11 7.47 15.02
C ASP A 134 0.49 6.14 15.42
N PHE A 135 -0.73 5.86 14.95
CA PHE A 135 -1.44 4.62 15.26
C PHE A 135 -0.72 3.41 14.67
N ILE A 136 -0.48 3.39 13.35
CA ILE A 136 0.17 2.26 12.66
C ILE A 136 1.57 2.00 13.21
N ASN A 137 2.39 3.05 13.37
CA ASN A 137 3.72 2.90 13.94
C ASN A 137 3.66 2.39 15.40
N GLY A 138 2.72 2.89 16.19
CA GLY A 138 2.53 2.45 17.57
C GLY A 138 2.09 0.99 17.67
N VAL A 139 1.11 0.55 16.85
CA VAL A 139 0.69 -0.86 16.87
C VAL A 139 1.76 -1.79 16.31
N LEU A 140 2.53 -1.37 15.31
CA LEU A 140 3.69 -2.12 14.81
C LEU A 140 4.75 -2.30 15.91
N ASP A 141 5.01 -1.25 16.70
CA ASP A 141 5.91 -1.33 17.86
C ASP A 141 5.37 -2.24 18.99
N MET A 142 4.05 -2.39 19.05
CA MET A 142 3.37 -3.35 19.92
C MET A 142 3.34 -4.79 19.37
N GLY A 143 3.97 -5.02 18.21
CA GLY A 143 4.05 -6.34 17.58
C GLY A 143 2.85 -6.68 16.70
N ALA A 144 2.01 -5.71 16.33
CA ALA A 144 0.91 -5.93 15.40
C ALA A 144 1.38 -6.33 14.00
N THR A 145 0.51 -7.00 13.27
CA THR A 145 0.59 -7.18 11.82
C THR A 145 -0.39 -6.23 11.14
N ILE A 146 0.09 -5.50 10.12
CA ILE A 146 -0.69 -4.52 9.37
C ILE A 146 -0.87 -5.02 7.95
N ALA A 147 -2.12 -5.08 7.48
CA ALA A 147 -2.49 -5.52 6.15
C ALA A 147 -2.79 -4.34 5.22
N TYR A 148 -2.29 -4.42 3.98
CA TYR A 148 -2.49 -3.44 2.92
C TYR A 148 -3.05 -4.14 1.69
N SER A 149 -4.09 -3.54 1.11
CA SER A 149 -4.76 -4.03 -0.10
C SER A 149 -4.62 -2.97 -1.19
N PHE A 150 -4.27 -3.39 -2.40
CA PHE A 150 -4.06 -2.51 -3.55
C PHE A 150 -4.80 -3.05 -4.77
N ASP A 151 -5.39 -2.16 -5.56
CA ASP A 151 -6.06 -2.53 -6.80
C ASP A 151 -5.09 -2.30 -7.98
N LEU A 152 -4.23 -3.28 -8.26
CA LEU A 152 -3.10 -3.11 -9.19
C LEU A 152 -3.55 -3.36 -10.62
N SER A 153 -3.30 -2.40 -11.52
CA SER A 153 -3.64 -2.54 -12.94
C SER A 153 -2.56 -1.94 -13.84
N ALA A 154 -2.55 -2.37 -15.10
CA ALA A 154 -1.71 -1.79 -16.14
C ALA A 154 -2.60 -1.16 -17.22
N ALA A 155 -2.18 -0.03 -17.78
CA ALA A 155 -2.87 0.59 -18.91
C ALA A 155 -2.79 -0.29 -20.17
N GLN A 156 -3.71 -0.09 -21.12
CA GLN A 156 -3.67 -0.79 -22.40
C GLN A 156 -2.35 -0.51 -23.13
N GLY A 157 -1.67 -1.56 -23.58
CA GLY A 157 -0.34 -1.46 -24.20
C GLY A 157 0.82 -1.40 -23.20
N TRP A 158 0.54 -1.57 -21.90
CA TRP A 158 1.55 -1.49 -20.85
C TRP A 158 1.75 -2.83 -20.14
N ASN A 159 3.01 -3.09 -19.80
CA ASN A 159 3.42 -4.11 -18.86
C ASN A 159 3.96 -3.40 -17.62
N THR A 160 3.23 -3.47 -16.51
CA THR A 160 3.58 -2.74 -15.29
C THR A 160 3.99 -3.71 -14.20
N SER A 161 5.19 -3.53 -13.65
CA SER A 161 5.67 -4.22 -12.47
C SER A 161 5.57 -3.30 -11.26
N PHE A 162 4.74 -3.66 -10.28
CA PHE A 162 4.64 -2.98 -9.00
C PHE A 162 5.60 -3.65 -8.01
N ILE A 163 6.60 -2.91 -7.52
CA ILE A 163 7.58 -3.41 -6.56
C ILE A 163 7.39 -2.66 -5.25
N PHE A 164 6.95 -3.35 -4.20
CA PHE A 164 6.84 -2.80 -2.87
C PHE A 164 8.10 -3.10 -2.08
N ALA A 165 8.83 -2.06 -1.69
CA ALA A 165 10.02 -2.16 -0.85
C ALA A 165 9.68 -1.77 0.58
N LEU A 166 9.85 -2.73 1.50
CA LEU A 166 9.61 -2.55 2.92
C LEU A 166 10.86 -1.94 3.58
N PRO A 167 10.72 -1.02 4.55
CA PRO A 167 11.86 -0.49 5.28
C PRO A 167 12.52 -1.60 6.10
N SER A 168 13.81 -1.45 6.42
CA SER A 168 14.57 -2.45 7.19
C SER A 168 14.04 -2.68 8.61
N THR A 169 13.20 -1.77 9.11
CA THR A 169 12.48 -1.89 10.39
C THR A 169 11.24 -2.78 10.29
N MET A 170 10.87 -3.23 9.09
CA MET A 170 9.68 -4.04 8.84
C MET A 170 10.04 -5.33 8.11
N THR A 171 9.29 -6.38 8.38
CA THR A 171 9.40 -7.67 7.71
C THR A 171 8.07 -8.06 7.08
N LEU A 172 8.14 -8.75 5.94
CA LEU A 172 6.99 -9.31 5.27
C LEU A 172 6.45 -10.51 6.05
N VAL A 173 5.18 -10.46 6.44
CA VAL A 173 4.47 -11.59 7.06
C VAL A 173 3.78 -12.42 5.99
N TYR A 174 3.13 -11.75 5.04
CA TYR A 174 2.37 -12.39 3.98
C TYR A 174 2.32 -11.51 2.74
N ALA A 175 2.33 -12.12 1.56
CA ALA A 175 1.89 -11.49 0.33
C ALA A 175 1.16 -12.52 -0.55
N ASN A 176 0.14 -12.09 -1.29
CA ASN A 176 -0.56 -12.96 -2.25
C ASN A 176 0.17 -13.04 -3.61
N THR A 177 1.49 -13.15 -3.58
CA THR A 177 2.36 -13.35 -4.75
C THR A 177 3.55 -14.22 -4.35
N ALA A 178 4.07 -14.98 -5.29
CA ALA A 178 5.28 -15.77 -5.09
C ALA A 178 6.57 -14.98 -5.43
N ASP A 179 6.46 -13.81 -6.06
CA ASP A 179 7.61 -12.96 -6.41
C ASP A 179 7.96 -12.06 -5.21
N THR A 180 8.70 -12.65 -4.26
CA THR A 180 9.24 -11.95 -3.09
C THR A 180 10.76 -12.11 -3.05
N ASP A 181 11.45 -11.06 -2.61
CA ASP A 181 12.89 -11.04 -2.41
C ASP A 181 13.18 -10.70 -0.94
N PRO A 182 13.51 -11.71 -0.11
CA PRO A 182 13.85 -11.51 1.29
C PRO A 182 15.14 -10.70 1.52
N GLU A 183 16.11 -10.77 0.60
CA GLU A 183 17.38 -10.05 0.74
C GLU A 183 17.18 -8.55 0.46
N ALA A 184 16.40 -8.22 -0.57
CA ALA A 184 16.05 -6.84 -0.90
C ALA A 184 14.87 -6.30 -0.06
N ASN A 185 14.19 -7.16 0.72
CA ASN A 185 12.95 -6.85 1.45
C ASN A 185 11.85 -6.31 0.53
N THR A 186 11.63 -6.97 -0.62
CA THR A 186 10.67 -6.52 -1.62
C THR A 186 9.64 -7.57 -2.01
N VAL A 187 8.50 -7.10 -2.50
CA VAL A 187 7.40 -7.90 -3.04
C VAL A 187 7.01 -7.34 -4.40
N ARG A 188 6.74 -8.22 -5.38
CA ARG A 188 6.40 -7.81 -6.74
C ARG A 188 5.09 -8.42 -7.25
N TRP A 189 4.33 -7.59 -7.97
CA TRP A 189 3.29 -8.02 -8.90
C TRP A 189 3.62 -7.53 -10.30
N LYS A 190 3.40 -8.38 -11.30
CA LYS A 190 3.58 -8.04 -12.71
C LYS A 190 2.24 -8.20 -13.44
N ILE A 191 1.79 -7.13 -14.08
CA ILE A 191 0.53 -7.07 -14.83
C ILE A 191 0.88 -6.80 -16.29
N THR A 192 0.27 -7.54 -17.22
CA THR A 192 0.59 -7.50 -18.65
C THR A 192 -0.68 -7.20 -19.42
N ASN A 193 -0.88 -5.93 -19.79
CA ASN A 193 -2.10 -5.49 -20.44
C ASN A 193 -1.86 -5.02 -21.89
N LEU A 194 -1.14 -5.82 -22.68
CA LEU A 194 -0.89 -5.50 -24.09
C LEU A 194 -2.21 -5.36 -24.88
N SER A 195 -3.15 -6.28 -24.74
CA SER A 195 -4.42 -6.27 -25.50
C SER A 195 -5.51 -5.35 -24.94
N GLY A 196 -5.35 -4.76 -23.75
CA GLY A 196 -6.38 -3.95 -23.09
C GLY A 196 -7.49 -4.76 -22.41
N THR A 197 -7.28 -6.06 -22.19
CA THR A 197 -8.28 -7.00 -21.64
C THR A 197 -7.93 -7.52 -20.25
N ASP A 198 -6.78 -7.14 -19.70
CA ASP A 198 -6.37 -7.54 -18.34
C ASP A 198 -7.07 -6.62 -17.32
N GLU A 199 -7.83 -7.23 -16.39
CA GLU A 199 -8.58 -6.52 -15.35
C GLU A 199 -7.69 -6.08 -14.16
N GLY A 200 -6.44 -6.55 -14.11
CA GLY A 200 -5.53 -6.29 -13.00
C GLY A 200 -5.56 -7.37 -11.92
N VAL A 201 -4.95 -7.07 -10.77
CA VAL A 201 -4.78 -7.98 -9.63
C VAL A 201 -4.99 -7.23 -8.33
N ASP A 202 -5.77 -7.82 -7.43
CA ASP A 202 -5.84 -7.39 -6.04
C ASP A 202 -4.54 -7.78 -5.33
N GLY A 203 -3.67 -6.81 -5.05
CA GLY A 203 -2.43 -7.02 -4.30
C GLY A 203 -2.70 -6.96 -2.80
N LEU A 204 -2.34 -8.01 -2.06
CA LEU A 204 -2.42 -8.06 -0.61
C LEU A 204 -1.04 -8.32 -0.04
N LEU A 205 -0.59 -7.45 0.87
CA LEU A 205 0.59 -7.69 1.70
C LEU A 205 0.32 -7.38 3.16
N SER A 206 1.06 -8.04 4.04
CA SER A 206 1.04 -7.77 5.47
C SER A 206 2.44 -7.72 6.02
N MET A 207 2.69 -6.77 6.92
CA MET A 207 4.01 -6.55 7.51
C MET A 207 3.94 -6.40 9.02
N GLN A 208 5.08 -6.62 9.67
CA GLN A 208 5.28 -6.47 11.11
C GLN A 208 6.63 -5.77 11.36
N SER A 209 6.78 -5.12 12.52
CA SER A 209 8.08 -4.62 12.97
C SER A 209 9.09 -5.77 13.15
N THR A 210 10.33 -5.57 12.74
CA THR A 210 11.42 -6.53 12.99
C THR A 210 11.82 -6.58 14.46
N THR A 211 11.65 -5.47 15.19
CA THR A 211 12.03 -5.33 16.59
C THR A 211 10.95 -4.56 17.36
N PRO A 212 9.78 -5.16 17.62
CA PRO A 212 8.78 -4.52 18.47
C PRO A 212 9.33 -4.35 19.89
N THR A 213 9.10 -3.19 20.52
CA THR A 213 9.52 -2.96 21.91
C THR A 213 8.65 -3.69 22.92
N THR A 214 7.42 -4.03 22.53
CA THR A 214 6.49 -4.80 23.36
C THR A 214 6.38 -6.23 22.86
N VAL A 215 6.61 -7.18 23.76
CA VAL A 215 6.36 -8.60 23.47
C VAL A 215 4.85 -8.86 23.48
N PRO A 216 4.26 -9.41 22.41
CA PRO A 216 2.88 -9.87 22.42
C PRO A 216 2.71 -10.85 23.57
N SER A 217 1.74 -10.60 24.46
CA SER A 217 1.34 -11.62 25.43
C SER A 217 -0.14 -11.50 25.69
N GLU A 218 -0.68 -12.64 26.10
CA GLU A 218 -2.09 -12.88 26.37
C GLU A 218 -2.47 -12.56 27.83
N SER A 219 -1.51 -12.04 28.61
CA SER A 219 -1.65 -11.84 30.05
C SER A 219 -1.75 -10.36 30.38
N GLU A 220 -2.71 -10.03 31.24
CA GLU A 220 -2.80 -8.72 31.87
C GLU A 220 -1.79 -8.57 33.02
N ASP A 221 -1.30 -7.35 33.22
CA ASP A 221 -0.45 -6.96 34.34
C ASP A 221 -1.04 -5.69 34.95
N ILE A 222 -1.85 -5.93 35.98
CA ILE A 222 -2.58 -4.94 36.76
C ILE A 222 -2.23 -5.18 38.22
N SER A 223 -1.78 -4.13 38.90
CA SER A 223 -1.40 -4.19 40.31
C SER A 223 -2.09 -3.08 41.09
N GLN A 224 -2.46 -3.39 42.32
CA GLN A 224 -3.01 -2.41 43.27
C GLN A 224 -1.95 -2.15 44.34
N GLU A 225 -1.62 -0.88 44.53
CA GLU A 225 -0.66 -0.41 45.51
C GLU A 225 -1.38 0.39 46.59
N TYR A 226 -1.11 0.01 47.83
CA TYR A 226 -1.65 0.67 49.01
C TYR A 226 -0.51 1.33 49.77
N ILE A 227 -0.59 2.64 49.97
CA ILE A 227 0.36 3.39 50.79
C ILE A 227 -0.37 3.88 52.05
N PHE A 228 0.12 3.42 53.20
CA PHE A 228 -0.36 3.85 54.51
C PHE A 228 0.71 4.72 55.19
N ASP A 229 0.47 6.03 55.22
CA ASP A 229 1.39 6.99 55.84
C ASP A 229 0.92 7.37 57.24
N THR A 230 1.66 6.88 58.24
CA THR A 230 1.43 7.16 59.67
C THR A 230 2.47 8.12 60.27
N ARG A 231 3.24 8.82 59.44
CA ARG A 231 4.32 9.70 59.92
C ARG A 231 3.78 10.95 60.62
N SER A 232 2.55 11.35 60.35
CA SER A 232 1.86 12.43 61.08
C SER A 232 1.18 11.90 62.33
N MET A 233 1.44 12.52 63.49
CA MET A 233 0.81 12.15 64.76
C MET A 233 -0.68 12.52 64.85
N THR A 234 -1.19 13.31 63.90
CA THR A 234 -2.55 13.87 63.93
C THR A 234 -3.41 13.45 62.74
N SER A 235 -2.84 12.77 61.74
CA SER A 235 -3.58 12.33 60.55
C SER A 235 -2.92 11.10 59.94
N THR A 236 -3.73 10.10 59.63
CA THR A 236 -3.32 8.97 58.80
C THR A 236 -3.72 9.25 57.36
N VAL A 237 -2.80 9.09 56.41
CA VAL A 237 -3.11 9.18 54.98
C VAL A 237 -3.09 7.77 54.40
N PHE A 238 -4.18 7.39 53.74
CA PHE A 238 -4.28 6.17 52.94
C PHE A 238 -4.37 6.58 51.48
N MET A 239 -3.45 6.08 50.67
CA MET A 239 -3.48 6.21 49.21
C MET A 239 -3.66 4.82 48.62
N ASP A 240 -4.60 4.71 47.70
CA ASP A 240 -4.84 3.53 46.87
C ASP A 240 -4.57 3.93 45.43
N SER A 241 -3.69 3.19 44.77
CA SER A 241 -3.31 3.41 43.38
C SER A 241 -3.42 2.10 42.61
N LEU A 242 -4.09 2.16 41.46
CA LEU A 242 -4.08 1.08 40.50
C LEU A 242 -3.03 1.37 39.43
N ILE A 243 -2.14 0.41 39.20
CA ILE A 243 -1.05 0.49 38.26
C ILE A 243 -1.32 -0.50 37.13
N LEU A 244 -1.61 0.05 35.95
CA LEU A 244 -1.80 -0.70 34.71
C LEU A 244 -0.49 -0.73 33.94
N ARG A 245 0.09 -1.91 33.79
CA ARG A 245 1.29 -2.12 32.98
C ARG A 245 0.93 -2.72 31.64
N LYS A 246 -0.03 -3.65 31.62
CA LYS A 246 -0.50 -4.33 30.42
C LYS A 246 -1.98 -4.69 30.56
N VAL A 247 -2.78 -4.39 29.54
CA VAL A 247 -4.24 -4.61 29.53
C VAL A 247 -4.63 -5.39 28.29
N ASP A 248 -5.50 -6.38 28.45
CA ASP A 248 -6.10 -7.14 27.36
C ASP A 248 -7.18 -6.31 26.68
N ILE A 249 -7.01 -6.06 25.38
CA ILE A 249 -7.92 -5.23 24.61
C ILE A 249 -8.94 -6.02 23.79
N ARG A 250 -8.89 -7.35 23.84
CA ARG A 250 -9.80 -8.20 23.04
C ARG A 250 -11.25 -8.01 23.45
N GLN A 251 -11.50 -7.80 24.74
CA GLN A 251 -12.85 -7.58 25.27
C GLN A 251 -13.52 -6.30 24.76
N TYR A 252 -12.73 -5.33 24.27
CA TYR A 252 -13.25 -4.08 23.74
C TYR A 252 -13.69 -4.21 22.28
N ASN A 253 -13.14 -5.20 21.54
CA ASN A 253 -13.40 -5.41 20.11
C ASN A 253 -13.22 -4.13 19.26
N VAL A 254 -12.10 -3.45 19.49
CA VAL A 254 -11.82 -2.10 18.93
C VAL A 254 -10.78 -2.08 17.82
N LEU A 255 -10.13 -3.20 17.54
CA LEU A 255 -9.07 -3.25 16.54
C LEU A 255 -9.65 -3.06 15.14
N PRO A 256 -9.13 -2.09 14.35
CA PRO A 256 -9.48 -2.00 12.94
C PRO A 256 -9.14 -3.30 12.20
N SER A 257 -9.91 -3.67 11.18
CA SER A 257 -9.76 -4.95 10.48
C SER A 257 -8.42 -5.13 9.76
N PHE A 258 -7.70 -4.03 9.50
CA PHE A 258 -6.36 -4.06 8.90
C PHE A 258 -5.24 -4.30 9.92
N VAL A 259 -5.56 -4.34 11.23
CA VAL A 259 -4.63 -4.61 12.33
C VAL A 259 -4.93 -5.96 12.95
N SER A 260 -3.91 -6.78 13.15
CA SER A 260 -4.04 -8.09 13.80
C SER A 260 -2.82 -8.41 14.68
N GLY A 261 -2.91 -9.47 15.49
CA GLY A 261 -1.79 -9.95 16.30
C GLY A 261 -1.53 -9.16 17.59
N VAL A 262 -2.45 -8.28 17.99
CA VAL A 262 -2.37 -7.53 19.26
C VAL A 262 -3.45 -8.04 20.22
N GLY A 263 -3.04 -8.77 21.26
CA GLY A 263 -3.93 -9.23 22.32
C GLY A 263 -4.00 -8.25 23.49
N SER A 264 -2.86 -7.99 24.12
CA SER A 264 -2.74 -7.04 25.22
C SER A 264 -1.72 -5.94 24.91
N ILE A 265 -2.00 -4.71 25.36
CA ILE A 265 -1.19 -3.51 25.08
C ILE A 265 -0.63 -2.89 26.37
N PRO A 266 0.54 -2.23 26.31
CA PRO A 266 1.09 -1.52 27.44
C PRO A 266 0.33 -0.21 27.69
N ALA A 267 0.64 0.46 28.81
CA ALA A 267 0.04 1.75 29.17
C ALA A 267 0.14 2.82 28.06
N ASP A 268 1.21 2.81 27.27
CA ASP A 268 1.41 3.74 26.15
C ASP A 268 0.48 3.40 24.99
N GLY A 269 0.28 2.10 24.74
CA GLY A 269 -0.73 1.60 23.83
C GLY A 269 -2.15 2.00 24.24
N LEU A 270 -2.49 1.88 25.54
CA LEU A 270 -3.79 2.33 26.06
C LEU A 270 -4.03 3.81 25.73
N ARG A 271 -3.03 4.66 26.01
CA ARG A 271 -3.10 6.09 25.69
C ARG A 271 -3.28 6.32 24.19
N LEU A 272 -2.53 5.60 23.35
CA LEU A 272 -2.66 5.69 21.89
C LEU A 272 -4.07 5.31 21.42
N PHE A 273 -4.64 4.22 21.92
CA PHE A 273 -5.97 3.76 21.53
C PHE A 273 -7.07 4.75 21.95
N ILE A 274 -6.98 5.27 23.18
CA ILE A 274 -7.94 6.26 23.69
C ILE A 274 -7.84 7.58 22.93
N GLN A 275 -6.62 8.03 22.62
CA GLN A 275 -6.40 9.25 21.81
C GLN A 275 -6.95 9.11 20.38
N ASN A 276 -6.95 7.89 19.84
CA ASN A 276 -7.54 7.57 18.55
C ASN A 276 -9.03 7.20 18.63
N GLY A 277 -9.67 7.39 19.79
CA GLY A 277 -11.11 7.18 19.97
C GLY A 277 -11.56 5.73 19.82
N LEU A 278 -10.65 4.76 19.95
CA LEU A 278 -10.97 3.34 19.83
C LEU A 278 -11.79 2.84 21.03
N PHE A 279 -11.48 3.34 22.23
CA PHE A 279 -12.30 3.23 23.42
C PHE A 279 -12.01 4.41 24.36
N THR A 280 -12.74 4.52 25.45
CA THR A 280 -12.61 5.62 26.42
C THR A 280 -12.01 5.15 27.74
N TRP A 281 -11.56 6.10 28.57
CA TRP A 281 -11.18 5.82 29.96
C TRP A 281 -12.34 5.23 30.78
N ALA A 282 -13.59 5.58 30.45
CA ALA A 282 -14.77 5.00 31.10
C ALA A 282 -14.93 3.53 30.71
N ASP A 283 -14.77 3.19 29.43
CA ASP A 283 -14.79 1.79 28.97
C ASP A 283 -13.70 0.98 29.68
N LEU A 284 -12.49 1.55 29.83
CA LEU A 284 -11.41 0.90 30.57
C LEU A 284 -11.78 0.64 32.03
N PHE A 285 -12.37 1.64 32.68
CA PHE A 285 -12.81 1.51 34.07
C PHE A 285 -13.90 0.44 34.20
N GLU A 286 -14.92 0.46 33.37
CA GLU A 286 -16.06 -0.46 33.45
C GLU A 286 -15.70 -1.90 33.12
N ASN A 287 -14.85 -2.12 32.11
CA ASN A 287 -14.56 -3.45 31.59
C ASN A 287 -13.30 -4.11 32.17
N THR A 288 -12.32 -3.32 32.65
CA THR A 288 -11.08 -3.88 33.23
C THR A 288 -10.97 -3.60 34.72
N ILE A 289 -11.38 -2.43 35.23
CA ILE A 289 -11.11 -2.06 36.62
C ILE A 289 -12.23 -2.44 37.59
N SER A 290 -13.46 -2.03 37.31
CA SER A 290 -14.62 -2.29 38.18
C SER A 290 -14.94 -3.78 38.42
N PRO A 291 -14.63 -4.71 37.49
CA PRO A 291 -14.83 -6.14 37.75
C PRO A 291 -13.81 -6.77 38.72
N ILE A 292 -12.74 -6.05 39.08
CA ILE A 292 -11.69 -6.48 40.04
C ILE A 292 -12.11 -6.10 41.46
#